data_AF-A0A3D4PER7-F1
#
_entry.id   AF-A0A3D4PER7-F1
#
_cell.length_a   1.000
_cell.length_b   1.000
_cell.length_c   1.000
_cell.angle_alpha   90.00
_cell.angle_beta   90.00
_cell.angle_gamma   90.00
#
_symmetry.space_group_name_H-M   'P 1'
#
loop_
_entity.id
_entity.type
_entity.pdbx_description
1 polymer ?
#
loop_
_entity_poly.entity_id
_entity_poly.type
_entity_poly.pdbx_seq_one_letter_code
_entity_poly.pdbx_strand_id
1 'polypeptide(L)'
;LRAIVTESKSGREAWAAPVFIDTTGDGDVGALAGCQWQFGEDKTCPCQPMSLMGIIAADAAALAEYDTAQTSANKDRLREEMLRAGVEPSYAKPTLWNFGHGVAAVMINHEYGVEPFDAAQVTRATVNARRELYHITQALKKTGGMWENIRLVATAEQI
;
A
#
# COMPACT_ATOMS: atom_id res chain seq x y z
N LEU A 1 8.42 -29.91 17.27
CA LEU A 1 9.45 -28.85 17.27
C LEU A 1 10.52 -29.20 18.31
N ARG A 2 11.82 -29.20 17.95
CA ARG A 2 12.94 -29.49 18.90
C ARG A 2 13.77 -28.25 19.25
N ALA A 3 13.92 -27.34 18.30
CA ALA A 3 14.57 -26.05 18.46
C ALA A 3 14.01 -25.06 17.43
N ILE A 4 14.14 -23.77 17.70
CA ILE A 4 13.90 -22.69 16.72
C ILE A 4 15.25 -22.17 16.26
N VAL A 5 15.42 -22.01 14.95
CA VAL A 5 16.61 -21.38 14.36
C VAL A 5 16.28 -19.93 14.02
N THR A 6 17.08 -18.99 14.53
CA THR A 6 16.94 -17.56 14.24
C THR A 6 18.19 -17.06 13.50
N GLU A 7 18.02 -16.07 12.63
CA GLU A 7 19.12 -15.33 12.01
C GLU A 7 19.12 -13.90 12.53
N SER A 8 20.27 -13.41 12.98
CA SER A 8 20.43 -12.04 13.44
C SER A 8 21.80 -11.47 13.05
N LYS A 9 22.14 -10.27 13.52
CA LYS A 9 23.49 -9.70 13.36
C LYS A 9 24.56 -10.55 14.08
N SER A 10 24.17 -11.42 15.01
CA SER A 10 25.04 -12.39 15.68
C SER A 10 25.23 -13.69 14.88
N GLY A 11 24.60 -13.78 13.70
CA GLY A 11 24.57 -14.99 12.87
C GLY A 11 23.40 -15.91 13.22
N ARG A 12 23.54 -17.17 12.83
CA ARG A 12 22.54 -18.21 13.02
C ARG A 12 22.66 -18.83 14.40
N GLU A 13 21.56 -18.84 15.14
CA GLU A 13 21.47 -19.44 16.47
C GLU A 13 20.32 -20.44 16.54
N ALA A 14 20.51 -21.51 17.33
CA ALA A 14 19.49 -22.52 17.58
C ALA A 14 19.09 -22.50 19.05
N TRP A 15 17.82 -22.22 19.31
CA TRP A 15 17.24 -22.08 20.64
C TRP A 15 16.46 -23.34 20.99
N ALA A 16 16.84 -24.04 22.06
CA ALA A 16 16.12 -25.20 22.58
C ALA A 16 15.35 -24.83 23.85
N ALA A 17 14.07 -25.19 23.91
CA ALA A 17 13.19 -24.94 25.05
C ALA A 17 12.09 -26.01 25.10
N PRO A 18 11.50 -26.28 26.28
CA PRO A 18 10.36 -27.19 26.39
C PRO A 18 9.08 -26.62 25.77
N VAL A 19 8.97 -25.29 25.69
CA VAL A 19 7.81 -24.57 25.14
C VAL A 19 8.30 -23.34 24.38
N PHE A 20 7.66 -23.06 23.24
CA PHE A 20 7.83 -21.82 22.47
C PHE A 20 6.46 -21.15 22.32
N ILE A 21 6.43 -19.81 22.42
CA ILE A 21 5.24 -19.00 22.19
C ILE A 21 5.50 -18.17 20.94
N ASP A 22 4.66 -18.35 19.92
CA ASP A 22 4.77 -17.56 18.69
C ASP A 22 4.33 -16.12 18.95
N THR A 23 5.26 -15.19 18.77
CA THR A 23 5.06 -13.74 18.90
C THR A 23 5.61 -12.99 17.68
N THR A 24 5.71 -13.69 16.53
CA THR A 24 6.26 -13.13 15.29
C THR A 24 5.34 -12.10 14.63
N GLY A 25 4.07 -12.05 15.03
CA GLY A 25 3.04 -11.20 14.41
C GLY A 25 2.30 -11.92 13.28
N ASP A 26 3.04 -12.59 12.39
CA ASP A 26 2.49 -13.28 11.21
C ASP A 26 2.26 -14.80 11.43
N GLY A 27 2.71 -15.34 12.57
CA GLY A 27 2.52 -16.75 12.92
C GLY A 27 3.56 -17.69 12.31
N ASP A 28 4.75 -17.19 11.99
CA ASP A 28 5.83 -17.92 11.31
C ASP A 28 6.31 -19.13 12.11
N VAL A 29 6.44 -19.00 13.44
CA VAL A 29 6.89 -20.12 14.28
C VAL A 29 5.85 -21.24 14.28
N GLY A 30 4.57 -20.90 14.35
CA GLY A 30 3.47 -21.85 14.25
C GLY A 30 3.47 -22.56 12.90
N ALA A 31 3.56 -21.80 11.80
CA ALA A 31 3.61 -22.36 10.45
C ALA A 31 4.81 -23.30 10.26
N LEU A 32 6.01 -22.89 10.68
CA LEU A 32 7.23 -23.71 10.62
C LEU A 32 7.19 -24.92 11.56
N ALA A 33 6.40 -24.88 12.63
CA ALA A 33 6.15 -26.01 13.51
C ALA A 33 5.12 -27.02 12.94
N GLY A 34 4.52 -26.73 11.79
CA GLY A 34 3.53 -27.58 11.10
C GLY A 34 2.08 -27.27 11.46
N CYS A 35 1.80 -26.15 12.14
CA CYS A 35 0.44 -25.69 12.34
C CYS A 35 -0.20 -25.33 10.99
N GLN A 36 -1.47 -25.67 10.84
CA GLN A 36 -2.25 -25.29 9.67
C GLN A 36 -2.60 -23.80 9.75
N TRP A 37 -2.67 -23.16 8.59
CA TRP A 37 -3.10 -21.77 8.44
C TRP A 37 -3.95 -21.62 7.18
N GLN A 38 -4.67 -20.51 7.09
CA GLN A 38 -5.55 -20.16 5.98
C GLN A 38 -5.30 -18.71 5.59
N PHE A 39 -5.50 -18.39 4.32
CA PHE A 39 -5.31 -17.04 3.78
C PHE A 39 -6.25 -16.79 2.60
N GLY A 40 -6.77 -15.57 2.52
CA GLY A 40 -7.79 -15.19 1.56
C GLY A 40 -9.09 -15.99 1.72
N GLU A 41 -9.97 -15.85 0.74
CA GLU A 41 -11.18 -16.67 0.65
C GLU A 41 -10.87 -18.08 0.12
N ASP A 42 -9.90 -18.20 -0.80
CA ASP A 42 -9.39 -19.48 -1.28
C ASP A 42 -7.92 -19.38 -1.77
N LYS A 43 -7.37 -20.50 -2.27
CA LYS A 43 -5.98 -20.62 -2.74
C LYS A 43 -5.64 -19.73 -3.94
N THR A 44 -6.62 -19.13 -4.62
CA THR A 44 -6.41 -18.24 -5.77
C THR A 44 -6.23 -16.78 -5.36
N CYS A 45 -6.20 -16.47 -4.06
CA CYS A 45 -6.02 -15.12 -3.50
C CYS A 45 -7.04 -14.08 -4.00
N PRO A 46 -8.37 -14.28 -3.87
CA PRO A 46 -9.27 -13.16 -3.63
C PRO A 46 -9.03 -12.66 -2.20
N CYS A 47 -7.82 -12.16 -1.97
CA CYS A 47 -7.33 -11.61 -0.74
C CYS A 47 -7.51 -10.08 -0.77
N GLN A 48 -7.46 -9.44 0.40
CA GLN A 48 -7.55 -7.99 0.45
C GLN A 48 -6.38 -7.38 -0.37
N PRO A 49 -6.66 -6.49 -1.35
CA PRO A 49 -5.61 -5.86 -2.14
C PRO A 49 -4.69 -5.01 -1.28
N MET A 50 -3.41 -4.96 -1.64
CA MET A 50 -2.42 -4.11 -0.98
C MET A 50 -2.45 -2.71 -1.58
N SER A 51 -2.17 -1.68 -0.78
CA SER A 51 -2.17 -0.28 -1.23
C SER A 51 -0.91 0.43 -0.76
N LEU A 52 -0.24 1.17 -1.64
CA LEU A 52 0.95 1.91 -1.26
C LEU A 52 0.55 3.35 -0.93
N MET A 53 0.84 3.76 0.30
CA MET A 53 0.63 5.14 0.70
C MET A 53 1.63 6.08 0.01
N GLY A 54 1.15 7.23 -0.43
CA GLY A 54 1.95 8.34 -0.96
C GLY A 54 1.69 9.64 -0.21
N ILE A 55 2.65 10.56 -0.29
CA ILE A 55 2.45 11.97 0.08
C ILE A 55 2.57 12.80 -1.19
N ILE A 56 1.58 13.65 -1.44
CA ILE A 56 1.61 14.62 -2.53
C ILE A 56 1.61 16.05 -2.00
N ALA A 57 2.19 16.95 -2.79
CA ALA A 57 2.00 18.38 -2.64
C ALA A 57 1.27 18.92 -3.87
N ALA A 58 0.30 19.80 -3.70
CA ALA A 58 -0.48 20.42 -4.78
C ALA A 58 -1.09 21.76 -4.31
N ASP A 59 -1.89 22.39 -5.16
CA ASP A 59 -2.68 23.55 -4.76
C ASP A 59 -3.61 23.19 -3.59
N ALA A 60 -3.67 24.06 -2.57
CA ALA A 60 -4.46 23.80 -1.36
C ALA A 60 -5.97 23.69 -1.66
N ALA A 61 -6.47 24.40 -2.68
CA ALA A 61 -7.87 24.30 -3.09
C ALA A 61 -8.16 22.93 -3.73
N ALA A 62 -7.25 22.40 -4.55
CA ALA A 62 -7.37 21.03 -5.06
C ALA A 62 -7.46 20.03 -3.91
N LEU A 63 -6.51 20.06 -2.99
CA LEU A 63 -6.48 19.10 -1.89
C LEU A 63 -7.71 19.22 -0.97
N ALA A 64 -8.26 20.43 -0.80
CA ALA A 64 -9.50 20.63 -0.05
C ALA A 64 -10.74 20.12 -0.81
N GLU A 65 -10.82 20.31 -2.13
CA GLU A 65 -11.94 19.87 -2.97
C GLU A 65 -12.05 18.34 -3.04
N TYR A 66 -10.91 17.65 -3.11
CA TYR A 66 -10.83 16.20 -3.25
C TYR A 66 -10.58 15.47 -1.92
N ASP A 67 -10.67 16.16 -0.78
CA ASP A 67 -10.45 15.56 0.54
C ASP A 67 -11.53 14.53 0.87
N THR A 68 -11.14 13.26 0.91
CA THR A 68 -12.07 12.15 1.12
C THR A 68 -12.44 11.95 2.59
N ALA A 69 -11.77 12.64 3.52
CA ALA A 69 -12.16 12.67 4.93
C ALA A 69 -13.48 13.44 5.15
N GLN A 70 -13.80 14.39 4.29
CA GLN A 70 -15.02 15.20 4.41
C GLN A 70 -16.26 14.44 3.97
N THR A 71 -16.15 13.63 2.91
CA THR A 71 -17.26 12.83 2.40
C THR A 71 -16.76 11.68 1.51
N SER A 72 -17.42 10.54 1.59
CA SER A 72 -17.13 9.38 0.74
C SER A 72 -17.39 9.65 -0.75
N ALA A 73 -18.26 10.61 -1.09
CA ALA A 73 -18.52 11.02 -2.47
C ALA A 73 -17.27 11.60 -3.16
N ASN A 74 -16.32 12.15 -2.39
CA ASN A 74 -15.07 12.68 -2.94
C ASN A 74 -14.17 11.58 -3.50
N LYS A 75 -14.35 10.31 -3.10
CA LYS A 75 -13.63 9.18 -3.72
C LYS A 75 -14.01 9.01 -5.19
N ASP A 76 -15.29 9.14 -5.50
CA ASP A 76 -15.79 9.06 -6.88
C ASP A 76 -15.35 10.27 -7.70
N ARG A 77 -15.46 11.48 -7.13
CA ARG A 77 -14.97 12.71 -7.77
C ARG A 77 -13.47 12.64 -8.08
N LEU A 78 -12.66 12.14 -7.15
CA LEU A 78 -11.22 11.98 -7.35
C LEU A 78 -10.91 10.96 -8.46
N ARG A 79 -11.66 9.85 -8.52
CA ARG A 79 -11.53 8.89 -9.62
C ARG A 79 -11.91 9.50 -10.97
N GLU A 80 -13.03 10.22 -11.03
CA GLU A 80 -13.47 10.93 -12.24
C GLU A 80 -12.42 11.93 -12.72
N GLU A 81 -11.76 12.63 -11.79
CA GLU A 81 -10.68 13.54 -12.10
C GLU A 81 -9.46 12.85 -12.70
N MET A 82 -9.06 11.70 -12.15
CA MET A 82 -7.99 10.87 -12.72
C MET A 82 -8.36 10.40 -14.14
N LEU A 83 -9.58 9.94 -14.34
CA LEU A 83 -10.07 9.54 -15.66
C LEU A 83 -10.07 10.69 -16.66
N ARG A 84 -10.50 11.88 -16.23
CA ARG A 84 -10.44 13.11 -17.03
C ARG A 84 -9.00 13.47 -17.40
N ALA A 85 -8.05 13.20 -16.51
CA ALA A 85 -6.62 13.35 -16.76
C ALA A 85 -6.02 12.26 -17.69
N GLY A 86 -6.83 11.29 -18.13
CA GLY A 86 -6.43 10.23 -19.05
C GLY A 86 -5.73 9.05 -18.37
N VAL A 87 -5.94 8.85 -17.07
CA VAL A 87 -5.41 7.71 -16.30
C VAL A 87 -6.52 7.01 -15.54
N GLU A 88 -6.56 5.68 -15.61
CA GLU A 88 -7.45 4.87 -14.78
C GLU A 88 -6.66 4.32 -13.58
N PRO A 89 -7.04 4.66 -12.33
CA PRO A 89 -6.39 4.09 -11.16
C PRO A 89 -6.86 2.65 -10.93
N SER A 90 -5.94 1.80 -10.47
CA SER A 90 -6.25 0.42 -10.04
C SER A 90 -7.15 0.38 -8.81
N TYR A 91 -7.11 1.40 -7.95
CA TYR A 91 -8.04 1.52 -6.84
C TYR A 91 -9.33 2.22 -7.28
N ALA A 92 -10.45 1.48 -7.28
CA ALA A 92 -11.76 2.00 -7.68
C ALA A 92 -12.32 3.11 -6.77
N LYS A 93 -11.79 3.26 -5.55
CA LYS A 93 -12.22 4.27 -4.57
C LYS A 93 -10.99 5.02 -4.01
N PRO A 94 -10.25 5.74 -4.86
CA PRO A 94 -9.01 6.41 -4.46
C PRO A 94 -9.29 7.36 -3.29
N THR A 95 -8.35 7.44 -2.35
CA THR A 95 -8.47 8.30 -1.19
C THR A 95 -7.35 9.32 -1.12
N LEU A 96 -7.72 10.48 -0.61
CA LEU A 96 -6.86 11.62 -0.36
C LEU A 96 -7.26 12.19 1.00
N TRP A 97 -6.26 12.44 1.85
CA TRP A 97 -6.42 13.06 3.17
C TRP A 97 -5.61 14.35 3.19
N ASN A 98 -6.30 15.49 3.20
CA ASN A 98 -5.67 16.79 3.21
C ASN A 98 -5.10 17.11 4.61
N PHE A 99 -3.80 17.44 4.69
CA PHE A 99 -3.18 17.87 5.94
C PHE A 99 -3.17 19.40 6.11
N GLY A 100 -3.72 20.13 5.14
CA GLY A 100 -3.69 21.59 5.07
C GLY A 100 -2.49 22.11 4.27
N HIS A 101 -2.57 23.39 3.88
CA HIS A 101 -1.48 24.17 3.26
C HIS A 101 -0.80 23.54 2.02
N GLY A 102 -1.50 22.66 1.28
CA GLY A 102 -0.99 22.11 0.03
C GLY A 102 -0.25 20.77 0.15
N VAL A 103 -0.42 20.02 1.25
CA VAL A 103 0.11 18.66 1.39
C VAL A 103 -1.01 17.67 1.75
N ALA A 104 -1.00 16.48 1.15
CA ALA A 104 -1.95 15.42 1.44
C ALA A 104 -1.29 14.04 1.41
N ALA A 105 -1.85 13.10 2.20
CA ALA A 105 -1.61 11.69 2.01
C ALA A 105 -2.60 11.10 0.99
N VAL A 106 -2.15 10.12 0.21
CA VAL A 106 -2.95 9.48 -0.83
C VAL A 106 -2.81 7.97 -0.77
N MET A 107 -3.91 7.28 -1.09
CA MET A 107 -3.96 5.85 -1.39
C MET A 107 -4.81 5.72 -2.65
N ILE A 108 -4.15 5.60 -3.80
CA ILE A 108 -4.80 5.72 -5.12
C ILE A 108 -4.42 4.56 -6.05
N ASN A 109 -3.87 3.50 -5.48
CA ASN A 109 -3.44 2.29 -6.16
C ASN A 109 -3.84 1.06 -5.34
N HIS A 110 -4.03 -0.07 -6.03
CA HIS A 110 -4.24 -1.39 -5.47
C HIS A 110 -3.39 -2.43 -6.22
N GLU A 111 -2.70 -3.29 -5.50
CA GLU A 111 -2.06 -4.49 -6.05
C GLU A 111 -2.89 -5.71 -5.65
N TYR A 112 -3.41 -6.41 -6.65
CA TYR A 112 -4.33 -7.55 -6.48
C TYR A 112 -3.57 -8.88 -6.62
N GLY A 113 -4.02 -9.90 -5.89
CA GLY A 113 -3.47 -11.26 -6.00
C GLY A 113 -2.01 -11.37 -5.56
N VAL A 114 -1.59 -10.53 -4.62
CA VAL A 114 -0.24 -10.53 -4.07
C VAL A 114 -0.24 -11.31 -2.76
N GLU A 115 0.62 -12.32 -2.66
CA GLU A 115 0.83 -13.06 -1.43
C GLU A 115 1.74 -12.26 -0.47
N PRO A 116 1.28 -11.87 0.74
CA PRO A 116 2.06 -11.04 1.67
C PRO A 116 3.29 -11.76 2.24
N PHE A 117 3.30 -13.09 2.20
CA PHE A 117 4.39 -13.94 2.67
C PHE A 117 5.39 -14.32 1.56
N ASP A 118 5.19 -13.86 0.32
CA ASP A 118 6.18 -13.98 -0.76
C ASP A 118 6.91 -12.64 -0.96
N ALA A 119 8.14 -12.57 -0.45
CA ALA A 119 8.97 -11.38 -0.52
C ALA A 119 9.21 -10.86 -1.96
N ALA A 120 9.29 -11.75 -2.96
CA ALA A 120 9.49 -11.36 -4.34
C ALA A 120 8.20 -10.77 -4.93
N GLN A 121 7.03 -11.30 -4.56
CA GLN A 121 5.73 -10.72 -4.92
C GLN A 121 5.56 -9.34 -4.29
N VAL A 122 5.80 -9.18 -2.99
CA VAL A 122 5.69 -7.89 -2.27
C VAL A 122 6.66 -6.84 -2.86
N THR A 123 7.87 -7.25 -3.22
CA THR A 123 8.84 -6.37 -3.88
C THR A 123 8.31 -5.87 -5.23
N ARG A 124 7.77 -6.76 -6.07
CA ARG A 124 7.17 -6.37 -7.37
C ARG A 124 5.97 -5.44 -7.18
N ALA A 125 5.08 -5.77 -6.24
CA ALA A 125 3.91 -4.98 -5.89
C ALA A 125 4.31 -3.56 -5.46
N THR A 126 5.32 -3.41 -4.59
CA THR A 126 5.85 -2.10 -4.17
C THR A 126 6.36 -1.27 -5.35
N VAL A 127 7.11 -1.89 -6.27
CA VAL A 127 7.64 -1.19 -7.46
C VAL A 127 6.52 -0.78 -8.41
N ASN A 128 5.53 -1.64 -8.62
CA ASN A 128 4.37 -1.36 -9.47
C ASN A 128 3.51 -0.22 -8.90
N ALA A 129 3.18 -0.31 -7.62
CA ALA A 129 2.44 0.70 -6.89
C ALA A 129 3.12 2.08 -6.94
N ARG A 130 4.44 2.13 -6.70
CA ARG A 130 5.22 3.37 -6.79
C ARG A 130 5.21 3.95 -8.21
N ARG A 131 5.28 3.10 -9.23
CA ARG A 131 5.16 3.51 -10.64
C ARG A 131 3.77 4.08 -10.93
N GLU A 132 2.71 3.46 -10.42
CA GLU A 132 1.34 3.92 -10.62
C GLU A 132 1.08 5.26 -9.92
N LEU A 133 1.49 5.43 -8.65
CA LEU A 133 1.41 6.72 -7.95
C LEU A 133 2.08 7.84 -8.76
N TYR A 134 3.28 7.56 -9.31
CA TYR A 134 4.00 8.52 -10.14
C TYR A 134 3.25 8.82 -11.45
N HIS A 135 2.75 7.79 -12.14
CA HIS A 135 1.99 7.97 -13.39
C HIS A 135 0.72 8.78 -13.18
N ILE A 136 -0.07 8.49 -12.14
CA ILE A 136 -1.29 9.25 -11.81
C ILE A 136 -0.94 10.71 -11.53
N THR A 137 0.10 10.95 -10.72
CA THR A 137 0.56 12.32 -10.42
C THR A 137 0.94 13.08 -11.69
N GLN A 138 1.64 12.42 -12.62
CA GLN A 138 2.05 13.05 -13.89
C GLN A 138 0.88 13.28 -14.84
N ALA A 139 -0.14 12.43 -14.82
CA ALA A 139 -1.37 12.63 -15.59
C ALA A 139 -2.15 13.84 -15.06
N LEU A 140 -2.38 13.92 -13.74
CA LEU A 140 -3.02 15.07 -13.10
C LEU A 140 -2.25 16.36 -13.40
N LYS A 141 -0.93 16.34 -13.31
CA LYS A 141 -0.09 17.52 -13.61
C LYS A 141 -0.34 18.08 -15.02
N LYS A 142 -0.57 17.22 -16.02
CA LYS A 142 -0.80 17.63 -17.42
C LYS A 142 -2.12 18.34 -17.63
N THR A 143 -3.09 18.22 -16.72
CA THR A 143 -4.36 18.94 -16.82
C THR A 143 -4.22 20.44 -16.50
N GLY A 144 -3.13 20.84 -15.84
CA GLY A 144 -2.87 22.22 -15.46
C GLY A 144 -3.79 22.72 -14.34
N GLY A 145 -4.00 24.04 -14.28
CA GLY A 145 -4.85 24.66 -13.26
C GLY A 145 -4.40 24.29 -11.84
N MET A 146 -5.33 23.83 -11.01
CA MET A 146 -5.06 23.46 -9.61
C MET A 146 -4.06 22.29 -9.45
N TRP A 147 -3.83 21.51 -10.52
CA TRP A 147 -2.88 20.39 -10.53
C TRP A 147 -1.53 20.74 -11.16
N GLU A 148 -1.33 21.93 -11.72
CA GLU A 148 -0.10 22.30 -12.45
C GLU A 148 1.19 22.06 -11.63
N ASN A 149 1.08 22.30 -10.32
CA ASN A 149 2.18 22.16 -9.38
C ASN A 149 2.17 20.87 -8.56
N ILE A 150 1.32 19.89 -8.89
CA ILE A 150 1.30 18.61 -8.17
C ILE A 150 2.67 17.92 -8.22
N ARG A 151 3.10 17.37 -7.09
CA ARG A 151 4.32 16.56 -6.95
C ARG A 151 4.04 15.36 -6.05
N LEU A 152 4.59 14.21 -6.41
CA LEU A 152 4.73 13.08 -5.49
C LEU A 152 5.98 13.33 -4.64
N VAL A 153 5.78 13.61 -3.36
CA VAL A 153 6.84 14.00 -2.42
C VAL A 153 7.54 12.78 -1.85
N ALA A 154 6.77 11.78 -1.45
CA ALA A 154 7.26 10.54 -0.87
C ALA A 154 6.26 9.40 -1.12
N THR A 155 6.75 8.17 -1.00
CA THR A 155 5.92 6.97 -0.84
C THR A 155 6.34 6.26 0.44
N ALA A 156 5.49 5.36 0.94
CA ALA A 156 5.92 4.39 1.94
C ALA A 156 7.13 3.56 1.43
N GLU A 157 7.87 2.98 2.37
CA GLU A 157 9.04 2.15 2.09
C GLU A 157 8.64 0.90 1.29
N GLN A 158 7.60 0.21 1.76
CA GLN A 158 6.98 -0.96 1.17
C GLN A 158 5.45 -0.82 1.18
N ILE A 159 4.81 -1.60 0.31
CA ILE A 159 3.35 -1.74 0.27
C ILE A 159 2.82 -2.56 1.45
#